data_AF-A0A2U1XII2-F1
#
_entry.id   AF-A0A2U1XII2-F1
#
_cell.length_a   1.000
_cell.length_b   1.000
_cell.length_c   1.000
_cell.angle_alpha   90.00
_cell.angle_beta   90.00
_cell.angle_gamma   90.00
#
_symmetry.space_group_name_H-M   'P 1'
#
loop_
_entity.id
_entity.type
_entity.pdbx_description
1 polymer ?
#
loop_
_entity_poly.entity_id
_entity_poly.type
_entity_poly.pdbx_seq_one_letter_code
_entity_poly.pdbx_strand_id
1 'polypeptide(L)' 'MVEDGPVSNNPASDLRLSPEEVREMAAEYKLSPLWVRLALMLRPANRAALVAFLGWASGLPHPPA' A
#
# COMPACT_ATOMS: atom_id res chain seq x y z
N MET A 1 36.37 7.26 -10.13
CA MET A 1 35.11 7.96 -9.82
C MET A 1 34.09 6.89 -9.45
N VAL A 2 33.71 6.85 -8.17
CA VAL A 2 32.58 6.14 -7.52
C VAL A 2 32.52 4.61 -7.65
N GLU A 3 32.56 3.97 -6.48
CA GLU A 3 32.44 2.52 -6.25
C GLU A 3 30.99 2.02 -6.07
N ASP A 4 30.85 0.71 -6.26
CA ASP A 4 29.93 -0.24 -5.60
C ASP A 4 28.41 -0.23 -5.86
N GLY A 5 27.99 -1.27 -6.61
CA GLY A 5 26.81 -2.09 -6.32
C GLY A 5 25.59 -1.90 -7.24
N PRO A 6 25.14 -2.93 -7.98
CA PRO A 6 23.73 -3.01 -8.34
C PRO A 6 22.95 -3.34 -7.07
N VAL A 7 22.34 -2.32 -6.45
CA VAL A 7 21.41 -2.53 -5.35
C VAL A 7 20.33 -3.50 -5.84
N SER A 8 20.23 -4.64 -5.16
CA SER A 8 19.28 -5.71 -5.46
C SER A 8 17.85 -5.17 -5.36
N ASN A 9 17.27 -4.74 -6.48
CA ASN A 9 15.86 -4.36 -6.57
C ASN A 9 15.02 -5.64 -6.75
N ASN A 10 14.93 -6.41 -5.68
CA ASN A 10 14.01 -7.54 -5.54
C ASN A 10 12.57 -7.08 -5.84
N PRO A 11 11.84 -7.67 -6.82
CA PRO A 11 10.47 -7.28 -7.17
C PRO A 11 9.40 -7.79 -6.18
N ALA A 12 9.75 -7.80 -4.90
CA ALA A 12 8.81 -7.93 -3.79
C ALA A 12 9.09 -6.79 -2.82
N SER A 13 8.87 -5.55 -3.29
CA SER A 13 8.81 -4.38 -2.43
C SER A 13 7.71 -4.62 -1.42
N ASP A 14 8.09 -5.13 -0.26
CA ASP A 14 7.22 -5.25 0.91
C ASP A 14 6.75 -3.82 1.20
N LEU A 15 5.52 -3.50 0.80
CA LEU A 15 4.96 -2.16 0.96
C LEU A 15 4.83 -1.88 2.45
N ARG A 16 5.82 -1.20 3.02
CA ARG A 16 5.84 -0.86 4.44
C ARG A 16 5.31 0.54 4.61
N LEU A 17 4.09 0.65 5.13
CA LEU A 17 3.50 1.92 5.52
C LEU A 17 3.78 2.21 6.99
N SER A 18 4.11 3.46 7.27
CA SER A 18 4.24 3.97 8.63
C SER A 18 2.87 4.00 9.32
N PRO A 19 2.80 3.95 10.66
CA PRO A 19 1.54 4.04 11.39
C PRO A 19 0.73 5.31 11.08
N GLU A 20 1.41 6.41 10.72
CA GLU A 20 0.81 7.67 10.29
C GLU A 20 0.16 7.54 8.91
N GLU A 21 0.87 6.99 7.93
CA GLU A 21 0.35 6.73 6.57
C GLU A 21 -0.86 5.78 6.60
N VAL A 22 -0.83 4.77 7.48
CA VAL A 22 -1.97 3.87 7.70
C VAL A 22 -3.19 4.62 8.22
N ARG A 23 -3.01 5.60 9.11
CA ARG A 23 -4.11 6.43 9.64
C ARG A 23 -4.63 7.40 8.59
N GLU A 24 -3.74 7.99 7.80
CA GLU A 24 -4.09 8.89 6.71
C GLU A 24 -4.93 8.16 5.65
N MET A 25 -4.46 6.99 5.18
CA MET A 25 -5.23 6.16 4.23
C MET A 25 -6.57 5.72 4.83
N ALA A 26 -6.58 5.28 6.09
CA ALA A 26 -7.82 4.90 6.75
C ALA A 26 -8.82 6.07 6.79
N ALA A 27 -8.36 7.29 7.06
CA ALA A 27 -9.19 8.49 7.02
C ALA A 27 -9.68 8.83 5.60
N GLU A 28 -8.81 8.75 4.60
CA GLU A 28 -9.13 9.00 3.19
C GLU A 28 -10.24 8.06 2.67
N TYR A 29 -10.12 6.76 2.96
CA TYR A 29 -11.11 5.75 2.54
C TYR A 29 -12.25 5.56 3.55
N LYS A 30 -12.33 6.36 4.62
CA LYS A 30 -13.31 6.21 5.72
C LYS A 30 -13.36 4.78 6.30
N LEU A 31 -12.22 4.11 6.32
CA LEU A 31 -12.04 2.75 6.84
C LEU A 31 -11.40 2.79 8.23
N SER A 32 -11.49 1.68 8.96
CA SER A 32 -10.70 1.52 10.19
C SER A 32 -9.22 1.31 9.83
N PRO A 33 -8.26 1.87 10.60
CA PRO A 33 -6.83 1.57 10.44
C PRO A 33 -6.48 0.07 10.48
N LEU A 34 -7.34 -0.74 11.11
CA LEU A 34 -7.21 -2.20 11.11
C LEU A 34 -7.41 -2.81 9.71
N TRP A 35 -8.30 -2.25 8.90
CA TRP A 35 -8.53 -2.70 7.53
C TRP A 35 -7.31 -2.43 6.63
N VAL A 36 -6.67 -1.28 6.80
CA VAL A 36 -5.43 -0.94 6.07
C VAL A 36 -4.29 -1.88 6.48
N ARG A 37 -4.16 -2.19 7.78
CA ARG A 37 -3.18 -3.20 8.25
C ARG A 37 -3.48 -4.60 7.73
N LEU A 38 -4.76 -4.99 7.67
CA LEU A 38 -5.17 -6.27 7.10
C LEU A 38 -4.84 -6.34 5.60
N ALA A 39 -5.09 -5.27 4.86
CA ALA A 39 -4.75 -5.18 3.45
C ALA A 39 -3.23 -5.23 3.23
N LEU A 40 -2.43 -4.65 4.12
CA LEU A 40 -0.97 -4.78 4.10
C LEU A 40 -0.49 -6.22 4.38
N MET A 41 -1.20 -6.98 5.22
CA MET A 41 -0.89 -8.39 5.46
C MET A 41 -1.07 -9.25 4.19
N LEU A 42 -1.85 -8.80 3.21
CA LEU A 42 -1.98 -9.45 1.90
C LEU A 42 -0.76 -9.19 0.98
N ARG A 43 0.26 -8.46 1.48
CA ARG A 43 1.52 -8.15 0.78
C ARG A 43 1.26 -7.59 -0.64
N PRO A 44 0.54 -6.45 -0.74
CA PRO A 44 0.24 -5.84 -2.03
C PRO A 44 1.55 -5.54 -2.77
N ALA A 45 1.59 -5.85 -4.06
CA ALA A 45 2.79 -5.67 -4.89
C ALA A 45 3.22 -4.20 -5.03
N ASN A 46 2.28 -3.25 -4.85
CA ASN A 46 2.53 -1.81 -4.89
C ASN A 46 1.40 -1.05 -4.17
N ARG A 47 1.61 0.26 -3.96
CA ARG A 47 0.63 1.16 -3.32
C ARG A 47 -0.70 1.22 -4.09
N ALA A 48 -0.70 1.11 -5.42
CA ALA A 48 -1.91 1.16 -6.22
C ALA A 48 -2.81 -0.08 -6.00
N ALA A 49 -2.22 -1.27 -5.89
CA ALA A 49 -2.95 -2.50 -5.54
C ALA A 49 -3.57 -2.40 -4.13
N LEU A 50 -2.84 -1.82 -3.18
CA LEU A 50 -3.38 -1.53 -1.84
C LEU A 50 -4.58 -0.56 -1.93
N VAL A 51 -4.42 0.55 -2.65
CA VAL A 51 -5.47 1.56 -2.83
C VAL A 51 -6.69 0.98 -3.53
N ALA A 52 -6.51 0.15 -4.57
CA ALA A 52 -7.60 -0.53 -5.25
C ALA A 52 -8.37 -1.46 -4.30
N PHE A 53 -7.67 -2.20 -3.43
CA PHE A 53 -8.30 -3.05 -2.42
C PHE A 53 -9.05 -2.23 -1.36
N LEU A 54 -8.49 -1.12 -0.89
CA LEU A 54 -9.14 -0.23 0.07
C LEU A 54 -10.32 0.52 -0.53
N GLY A 55 -10.22 0.98 -1.77
CA GLY A 55 -11.31 1.59 -2.52
C GLY A 55 -12.47 0.63 -2.71
N TRP A 56 -12.19 -0.60 -3.12
CA TRP A 56 -13.19 -1.67 -3.21
C TRP A 56 -13.85 -1.96 -1.85
N ALA A 57 -13.06 -2.10 -0.77
CA ALA A 57 -13.57 -2.36 0.58
C ALA A 57 -14.39 -1.18 1.16
N SER A 58 -14.10 0.05 0.73
CA SER A 58 -14.84 1.27 1.09
C SER A 58 -16.15 1.44 0.29
N GLY A 59 -16.37 0.62 -0.74
CA GLY A 59 -17.50 0.76 -1.65
C GLY A 59 -17.33 1.91 -2.65
N LEU A 60 -16.10 2.44 -2.80
CA LEU A 60 -15.77 3.41 -3.81
C LEU A 60 -15.59 2.70 -5.17
N PRO A 61 -16.10 3.28 -6.27
CA PRO A 61 -15.84 2.73 -7.59
C PRO A 61 -14.32 2.74 -7.84
N HIS A 62 -13.79 1.58 -8.23
CA HIS A 62 -12.40 1.41 -8.66
C HIS A 62 -12.12 2.46 -9.75
N PRO A 63 -11.09 3.32 -9.63
CA PRO A 63 -10.70 4.19 -10.73
C PRO A 63 -10.36 3.32 -11.96
N PRO A 64 -10.95 3.56 -13.14
CA PRO A 64 -10.68 2.74 -14.31
C PRO A 64 -9.17 2.76 -14.63
N ALA A 65 -8.65 1.57 -14.95
CA ALA A 65 -7.26 1.29 -15.29
C ALA A 65 -6.73 2.09 -16.48
#